data_AF-A0A1G1KDD8-F1
#
_entry.id   AF-A0A1G1KDD8-F1
#
_cell.length_a   1.000
_cell.length_b   1.000
_cell.length_c   1.000
_cell.angle_alpha   90.00
_cell.angle_beta   90.00
_cell.angle_gamma   90.00
#
_symmetry.space_group_name_H-M   'P 1'
#
loop_
_entity.id
_entity.type
_entity.pdbx_description
1 polymer ?
#
loop_
_entity_poly.entity_id
_entity_poly.type
_entity_poly.pdbx_seq_one_letter_code
_entity_poly.pdbx_strand_id
1 'polypeptide(L)'
;MKQEINKEGSLGAPENIYLKFSKPFKMVMEWTNTDKKGLQVLYERGRHDNKLAIHKPGLFFGLKQVIFLPQSSPWVREGSRNFDIEDAGLGTFLKDFGAAVRRAQKENKLSVETDGRVFDVKFPGTVMDEDYFAARVKLRFDANGLPVHQELYDWSGRLAGIYDYRDLKLNVGPDDPAFKKRLNRFLYRVYSQ
;
A
#
# COMPACT_ATOMS: atom_id res chain seq x y z
N MET A 1 7.64 -5.11 -1.07
CA MET A 1 8.60 -4.05 -0.71
C MET A 1 8.01 -2.72 -1.12
N LYS A 2 8.20 -1.69 -0.29
CA LYS A 2 7.67 -0.34 -0.47
C LYS A 2 8.81 0.67 -0.23
N GLN A 3 8.90 1.69 -1.07
CA GLN A 3 9.66 2.92 -0.81
C GLN A 3 8.80 4.11 -1.20
N GLU A 4 8.84 5.17 -0.41
CA GLU A 4 8.16 6.44 -0.69
C GLU A 4 9.09 7.59 -0.35
N ILE A 5 8.86 8.74 -0.96
CA ILE A 5 9.58 9.97 -0.65
C ILE A 5 9.35 10.35 0.84
N ASN A 6 10.45 10.66 1.54
CA ASN A 6 10.44 11.04 2.94
C ASN A 6 10.25 12.56 3.11
N LYS A 7 10.34 13.02 4.37
CA LYS A 7 10.22 14.43 4.76
C LYS A 7 11.26 15.31 4.08
N GLU A 8 12.40 14.74 3.76
CA GLU A 8 13.57 15.39 3.20
C GLU A 8 13.55 15.40 1.65
N GLY A 9 12.51 14.83 1.03
CA GLY A 9 12.38 14.80 -0.43
C GLY A 9 13.20 13.72 -1.13
N SER A 10 13.66 12.70 -0.39
CA SER A 10 14.44 11.56 -0.89
C SER A 10 13.67 10.25 -0.70
N LEU A 11 13.96 9.21 -1.49
CA LEU A 11 13.34 7.90 -1.24
C LEU A 11 13.77 7.35 0.11
N GLY A 12 12.79 6.99 0.95
CA GLY A 12 13.03 6.33 2.22
C GLY A 12 13.66 4.95 2.06
N ALA A 13 14.08 4.39 3.20
CA ALA A 13 14.60 3.04 3.25
C ALA A 13 13.55 2.02 2.76
N PRO A 14 13.95 0.95 2.04
CA PRO A 14 13.03 -0.11 1.63
C PRO A 14 12.31 -0.75 2.81
N GLU A 15 10.98 -0.74 2.79
CA GLU A 15 10.13 -1.42 3.76
C GLU A 15 9.61 -2.75 3.19
N ASN A 16 9.87 -3.84 3.91
CA ASN A 16 9.34 -5.16 3.61
C ASN A 16 8.08 -5.38 4.43
N ILE A 17 6.94 -5.34 3.74
CA ILE A 17 5.62 -5.46 4.34
C ILE A 17 4.98 -6.75 3.84
N TYR A 18 4.60 -7.61 4.77
CA TYR A 18 3.66 -8.69 4.48
C TYR A 18 2.24 -8.11 4.52
N LEU A 19 1.46 -8.31 3.46
CA LEU A 19 0.12 -7.77 3.33
C LEU A 19 -0.87 -8.90 3.00
N LYS A 20 -1.97 -8.96 3.74
CA LYS A 20 -3.14 -9.78 3.40
C LYS A 20 -4.36 -8.89 3.25
N PHE A 21 -5.08 -9.09 2.15
CA PHE A 21 -6.33 -8.40 1.84
C PHE A 21 -7.46 -9.41 1.66
N SER A 22 -8.64 -9.08 2.15
CA SER A 22 -9.89 -9.82 1.91
C SER A 22 -11.08 -8.87 1.76
N LYS A 23 -12.15 -9.34 1.09
CA LYS A 23 -13.42 -8.63 0.96
C LYS A 23 -14.44 -9.12 2.02
N PRO A 24 -15.34 -8.27 2.55
CA PRO A 24 -15.35 -6.79 2.42
C PRO A 24 -14.07 -6.18 3.04
N PHE A 25 -13.73 -4.93 2.68
CA PHE A 25 -12.40 -4.35 2.89
C PHE A 25 -11.81 -4.65 4.28
N LYS A 26 -10.89 -5.61 4.32
CA LYS A 26 -10.15 -6.03 5.50
C LYS A 26 -8.70 -6.23 5.11
N MET A 27 -7.81 -5.56 5.83
CA MET A 27 -6.39 -5.54 5.54
C MET A 27 -5.58 -5.83 6.80
N VAL A 28 -4.60 -6.70 6.64
CA VAL A 28 -3.57 -6.93 7.65
C VAL A 28 -2.20 -6.68 7.05
N MET A 29 -1.40 -5.91 7.76
CA MET A 29 -0.03 -5.56 7.36
C MET A 29 0.93 -5.89 8.50
N GLU A 30 2.10 -6.41 8.16
CA GLU A 30 3.21 -6.65 9.08
C GLU A 30 4.50 -6.11 8.46
N TRP A 31 5.17 -5.18 9.14
CA TRP A 31 6.50 -4.73 8.76
C TRP A 31 7.55 -5.71 9.28
N THR A 32 8.45 -6.16 8.42
CA THR A 32 9.42 -7.23 8.72
C THR A 32 10.85 -6.74 8.85
N ASN A 33 11.11 -5.47 8.54
CA ASN A 33 12.41 -4.82 8.62
C ASN A 33 12.27 -3.37 9.14
N THR A 34 13.40 -2.64 9.11
CA THR A 34 13.56 -1.28 9.66
C THR A 34 13.24 -1.20 11.16
N ASP A 35 13.07 0.02 11.67
CA ASP A 35 12.57 0.37 13.00
C ASP A 35 11.08 0.02 13.21
N LYS A 36 10.37 -0.32 12.12
CA LYS A 36 8.98 -0.80 12.14
C LYS A 36 8.87 -2.32 12.28
N LYS A 37 9.97 -3.06 12.32
CA LYS A 37 9.95 -4.53 12.41
C LYS A 37 9.05 -5.02 13.55
N GLY A 38 8.12 -5.91 13.22
CA GLY A 38 7.13 -6.48 14.15
C GLY A 38 5.89 -5.60 14.36
N LEU A 39 5.81 -4.40 13.77
CA LEU A 39 4.59 -3.62 13.71
C LEU A 39 3.56 -4.37 12.88
N GLN A 40 2.39 -4.59 13.47
CA GLN A 40 1.24 -5.20 12.83
C GLN A 40 0.05 -4.26 12.89
N VAL A 41 -0.65 -4.14 11.78
CA VAL A 41 -1.84 -3.31 11.63
C VAL A 41 -2.95 -4.16 11.05
N LEU A 42 -4.12 -4.07 11.67
CA LEU A 42 -5.37 -4.63 11.18
C LEU A 42 -6.37 -3.49 10.98
N TYR A 43 -7.03 -3.51 9.84
CA TYR A 43 -8.16 -2.65 9.54
C TYR A 43 -9.29 -3.46 8.92
N GLU A 44 -10.52 -3.19 9.35
CA GLU A 44 -11.74 -3.74 8.76
C GLU A 44 -12.77 -2.63 8.67
N ARG A 45 -13.20 -2.32 7.44
CA ARG A 45 -14.18 -1.26 7.20
C ARG A 45 -15.50 -1.58 7.90
N GLY A 46 -16.02 -0.62 8.64
CA GLY A 46 -17.25 -0.73 9.42
C GLY A 46 -17.07 -1.39 10.78
N ARG A 47 -15.85 -1.81 11.17
CA ARG A 47 -15.56 -2.35 12.50
C ARG A 47 -14.72 -1.38 13.32
N HIS A 48 -14.86 -1.47 14.65
CA HIS A 48 -14.08 -0.71 15.63
C HIS A 48 -14.04 0.80 15.35
N ASP A 49 -15.18 1.39 14.97
CA ASP A 49 -15.30 2.80 14.57
C ASP A 49 -14.35 3.21 13.43
N ASN A 50 -14.04 2.30 12.50
CA ASN A 50 -13.04 2.49 11.43
C ASN A 50 -11.65 2.88 11.96
N LYS A 51 -11.28 2.38 13.14
CA LYS A 51 -9.93 2.55 13.71
C LYS A 51 -9.01 1.42 13.27
N LEU A 52 -7.73 1.73 13.18
CA LEU A 52 -6.65 0.76 13.00
C LEU A 52 -6.38 0.07 14.34
N ALA A 53 -6.45 -1.26 14.36
CA ALA A 53 -5.94 -2.08 15.45
C ALA A 53 -4.43 -2.29 15.24
N ILE A 54 -3.61 -1.75 16.14
CA ILE A 54 -2.16 -1.70 15.99
C ILE A 54 -1.49 -2.47 17.12
N HIS A 55 -0.57 -3.36 16.76
CA HIS A 55 0.32 -4.06 17.67
C HIS A 55 1.77 -3.74 17.31
N LYS A 56 2.59 -3.37 18.30
CA LYS A 56 4.04 -3.25 18.16
C LYS A 56 4.72 -3.85 19.40
N PRO A 57 5.76 -4.69 19.25
CA PRO A 57 6.54 -5.16 20.40
C PRO A 57 7.07 -3.98 21.23
N GLY A 58 6.94 -4.06 22.57
CA GLY A 58 7.41 -3.01 23.48
C GLY A 58 6.50 -1.77 23.60
N LEU A 59 5.34 -1.76 22.93
CA LEU A 59 4.40 -0.65 23.00
C LEU A 59 3.89 -0.43 24.44
N PHE A 60 3.95 0.83 24.92
CA PHE A 60 3.61 1.22 26.30
C PHE A 60 4.25 0.34 27.39
N PHE A 61 5.55 0.06 27.28
CA PHE A 61 6.26 -0.84 28.21
C PHE A 61 5.62 -2.24 28.33
N GLY A 62 4.89 -2.68 27.30
CA GLY A 62 4.16 -3.95 27.29
C GLY A 62 2.77 -3.92 27.92
N LEU A 63 2.32 -2.78 28.47
CA LEU A 63 1.02 -2.65 29.14
C LEU A 63 -0.16 -2.74 28.17
N LYS A 64 -0.01 -2.24 26.94
CA LYS A 64 -1.04 -2.32 25.90
C LYS A 64 -0.56 -3.13 24.73
N GLN A 65 -1.22 -4.27 24.53
CA GLN A 65 -0.87 -5.23 23.48
C GLN A 65 -1.46 -4.86 22.12
N VAL A 66 -2.62 -4.21 22.10
CA VAL A 66 -3.24 -3.64 20.89
C VAL A 66 -3.78 -2.27 21.26
N ILE A 67 -3.57 -1.29 20.38
CA ILE A 67 -4.20 0.03 20.48
C ILE A 67 -5.07 0.29 19.25
N PHE A 68 -6.16 1.01 19.45
CA PHE A 68 -7.03 1.45 18.37
C PHE A 68 -6.76 2.92 18.10
N LEU A 69 -6.26 3.24 16.90
CA LEU A 69 -6.00 4.61 16.49
C LEU A 69 -6.85 4.98 15.27
N PRO A 70 -7.41 6.20 15.23
CA PRO A 70 -7.99 6.70 13.98
C PRO A 70 -6.88 6.88 12.94
N GLN A 71 -7.23 6.77 11.65
CA GLN A 71 -6.27 6.95 10.55
C GLN A 71 -5.65 8.36 10.53
N SER A 72 -6.38 9.35 11.04
CA SER A 72 -5.92 10.73 11.22
C SER A 72 -4.92 10.91 12.37
N SER A 73 -4.64 9.87 13.17
CA SER A 73 -3.68 9.98 14.28
C SER A 73 -2.28 10.39 13.78
N PRO A 74 -1.59 11.32 14.46
CA PRO A 74 -0.23 11.71 14.09
C PRO A 74 0.74 10.53 13.97
N TRP A 75 0.59 9.50 14.81
CA TRP A 75 1.41 8.28 14.75
C TRP A 75 1.17 7.45 13.49
N VAL A 76 -0.08 7.41 13.01
CA VAL A 76 -0.42 6.71 11.76
C VAL A 76 0.10 7.52 10.56
N ARG A 77 -0.11 8.84 10.59
CA ARG A 77 0.32 9.77 9.54
C ARG A 77 1.84 9.88 9.40
N GLU A 78 2.60 9.59 10.45
CA GLU A 78 4.05 9.47 10.36
C GLU A 78 4.48 8.28 9.47
N GLY A 79 3.71 7.19 9.48
CA GLY A 79 3.96 6.03 8.63
C GLY A 79 3.46 6.17 7.18
N SER A 80 2.44 7.00 6.96
CA SER A 80 1.84 7.29 5.66
C SER A 80 1.12 8.65 5.68
N ARG A 81 1.74 9.67 5.09
CA ARG A 81 1.25 11.06 5.20
C ARG A 81 -0.03 11.33 4.43
N ASN A 82 -0.06 10.87 3.18
CA ASN A 82 -1.08 11.24 2.21
C ASN A 82 -2.07 10.12 1.92
N PHE A 83 -1.81 8.92 2.45
CA PHE A 83 -2.59 7.73 2.11
C PHE A 83 -3.14 7.08 3.37
N ASP A 84 -4.42 6.77 3.32
CA ASP A 84 -5.12 5.93 4.27
C ASP A 84 -4.82 4.44 3.98
N ILE A 85 -5.12 3.55 4.91
CA ILE A 85 -4.89 2.11 4.69
C ILE A 85 -5.75 1.58 3.54
N GLU A 86 -6.87 2.25 3.23
CA GLU A 86 -7.71 1.97 2.06
C GLU A 86 -7.02 2.18 0.72
N ASP A 87 -6.03 3.04 0.67
CA ASP A 87 -5.27 3.35 -0.54
C ASP A 87 -4.17 2.30 -0.78
N ALA A 88 -3.90 1.45 0.21
CA ALA A 88 -2.87 0.44 0.12
C ALA A 88 -3.29 -0.75 -0.76
N GLY A 89 -2.30 -1.29 -1.46
CA GLY A 89 -2.41 -2.56 -2.17
C GLY A 89 -2.79 -2.44 -3.64
N LEU A 90 -2.67 -3.57 -4.33
CA LEU A 90 -2.77 -3.65 -5.78
C LEU A 90 -4.15 -3.24 -6.32
N GLY A 91 -5.21 -3.51 -5.57
CA GLY A 91 -6.59 -3.25 -5.99
C GLY A 91 -6.90 -1.76 -6.12
N THR A 92 -6.52 -0.96 -5.11
CA THR A 92 -6.73 0.50 -5.13
C THR A 92 -5.86 1.15 -6.20
N PHE A 93 -4.57 0.76 -6.28
CA PHE A 93 -3.69 1.19 -7.38
C PHE A 93 -4.30 0.95 -8.76
N LEU A 94 -4.79 -0.27 -9.05
CA LEU A 94 -5.38 -0.59 -10.36
C LEU A 94 -6.63 0.24 -10.67
N LYS A 95 -7.45 0.55 -9.65
CA LYS A 95 -8.62 1.39 -9.79
C LYS A 95 -8.23 2.81 -10.20
N ASP A 96 -7.31 3.42 -9.43
CA ASP A 96 -6.93 4.83 -9.59
C ASP A 96 -6.08 5.01 -10.84
N PHE A 97 -5.11 4.13 -11.08
CA PHE A 97 -4.33 4.10 -12.32
C PHE A 97 -5.22 3.91 -13.55
N GLY A 98 -6.21 3.01 -13.48
CA GLY A 98 -7.17 2.82 -14.56
C GLY A 98 -8.01 4.07 -14.83
N ALA A 99 -8.39 4.82 -13.78
CA ALA A 99 -9.10 6.09 -13.93
C ALA A 99 -8.22 7.15 -14.62
N ALA A 100 -6.99 7.31 -14.15
CA ALA A 100 -6.00 8.21 -14.75
C ALA A 100 -5.76 7.90 -16.23
N VAL A 101 -5.56 6.63 -16.60
CA VAL A 101 -5.37 6.20 -17.99
C VAL A 101 -6.59 6.52 -18.85
N ARG A 102 -7.81 6.21 -18.38
CA ARG A 102 -9.04 6.51 -19.13
C ARG A 102 -9.23 8.01 -19.36
N ARG A 103 -8.99 8.83 -18.33
CA ARG A 103 -9.06 10.28 -18.43
C ARG A 103 -8.01 10.82 -19.40
N ALA A 104 -6.76 10.40 -19.25
CA ALA A 104 -5.67 10.80 -20.11
C ALA A 104 -5.92 10.44 -21.58
N GLN A 105 -6.48 9.25 -21.84
CA GLN A 105 -6.87 8.84 -23.19
C GLN A 105 -7.94 9.77 -23.77
N LYS A 106 -8.98 10.11 -23.00
CA LYS A 106 -10.04 11.04 -23.43
C LYS A 106 -9.52 12.45 -23.70
N GLU A 107 -8.54 12.90 -22.93
CA GLU A 107 -7.94 14.23 -23.04
C GLU A 107 -6.78 14.31 -24.06
N ASN A 108 -6.43 13.21 -24.75
CA ASN A 108 -5.23 13.10 -25.59
C ASN A 108 -3.93 13.43 -24.83
N LYS A 109 -3.86 13.07 -23.55
CA LYS A 109 -2.72 13.22 -22.64
C LYS A 109 -2.14 11.88 -22.20
N LEU A 110 -2.25 10.84 -23.03
CA LEU A 110 -1.72 9.52 -22.73
C LEU A 110 -0.55 9.19 -23.66
N SER A 111 0.59 8.87 -23.09
CA SER A 111 1.74 8.31 -23.80
C SER A 111 2.14 7.00 -23.14
N VAL A 112 2.26 5.94 -23.95
CA VAL A 112 2.59 4.59 -23.48
C VAL A 112 3.71 4.05 -24.35
N GLU A 113 4.81 3.66 -23.71
CA GLU A 113 5.89 2.88 -24.31
C GLU A 113 5.93 1.51 -23.64
N THR A 114 6.18 0.44 -24.39
CA THR A 114 6.23 -0.91 -23.83
C THR A 114 7.16 -1.85 -24.59
N ASP A 115 7.77 -2.78 -23.84
CA ASP A 115 8.50 -3.94 -24.37
C ASP A 115 7.71 -5.26 -24.23
N GLY A 116 6.41 -5.16 -23.89
CA GLY A 116 5.49 -6.28 -23.67
C GLY A 116 5.31 -6.66 -22.20
N ARG A 117 6.33 -6.49 -21.35
CA ARG A 117 6.21 -6.79 -19.89
C ARG A 117 6.39 -5.56 -19.02
N VAL A 118 7.14 -4.58 -19.52
CA VAL A 118 7.31 -3.28 -18.90
C VAL A 118 6.50 -2.26 -19.68
N PHE A 119 5.77 -1.43 -18.95
CA PHE A 119 4.98 -0.33 -19.49
C PHE A 119 5.46 0.95 -18.85
N ASP A 120 5.80 1.93 -19.67
CA ASP A 120 6.17 3.27 -19.27
C ASP A 120 5.04 4.21 -19.69
N VAL A 121 4.21 4.59 -18.72
CA VAL A 121 3.00 5.36 -18.93
C VAL A 121 3.23 6.78 -18.44
N LYS A 122 3.05 7.75 -19.32
CA LYS A 122 3.21 9.18 -19.04
C LYS A 122 1.88 9.89 -19.25
N PHE A 123 1.66 10.93 -18.45
CA PHE A 123 0.50 11.81 -18.52
C PHE A 123 0.92 13.25 -18.83
N PRO A 124 1.25 13.61 -20.10
CA PRO A 124 1.80 14.92 -20.42
C PRO A 124 0.81 16.06 -20.15
N GLY A 125 1.31 17.19 -19.63
CA GLY A 125 0.51 18.39 -19.40
C GLY A 125 -0.54 18.26 -18.31
N THR A 126 -0.44 17.25 -17.44
CA THR A 126 -1.26 17.12 -16.24
C THR A 126 -0.59 17.81 -15.05
N VAL A 127 -1.35 17.95 -13.96
CA VAL A 127 -0.87 18.39 -12.65
C VAL A 127 -1.44 17.44 -11.59
N MET A 128 -0.94 17.52 -10.37
CA MET A 128 -1.48 16.74 -9.25
C MET A 128 -2.93 17.12 -8.98
N ASP A 129 -3.81 16.13 -9.02
CA ASP A 129 -5.21 16.25 -8.63
C ASP A 129 -5.72 14.89 -8.10
N GLU A 130 -7.04 14.77 -7.89
CA GLU A 130 -7.67 13.56 -7.36
C GLU A 130 -7.55 12.33 -8.28
N ASP A 131 -7.39 12.52 -9.59
CA ASP A 131 -7.25 11.43 -10.56
C ASP A 131 -5.79 11.17 -10.95
N TYR A 132 -4.96 12.23 -10.99
CA TYR A 132 -3.54 12.13 -11.32
C TYR A 132 -2.68 12.17 -10.06
N PHE A 133 -2.30 10.98 -9.59
CA PHE A 133 -1.40 10.79 -8.45
C PHE A 133 0.09 10.75 -8.83
N ALA A 134 0.40 10.67 -10.13
CA ALA A 134 1.77 10.68 -10.66
C ALA A 134 1.78 11.26 -12.09
N ALA A 135 2.90 11.84 -12.52
CA ALA A 135 3.09 12.31 -13.88
C ALA A 135 3.52 11.19 -14.84
N ARG A 136 4.20 10.17 -14.30
CA ARG A 136 4.63 8.98 -15.02
C ARG A 136 4.64 7.77 -14.08
N VAL A 137 4.23 6.64 -14.60
CA VAL A 137 4.18 5.35 -13.91
C VAL A 137 4.90 4.33 -14.76
N LYS A 138 5.94 3.69 -14.22
CA LYS A 138 6.52 2.49 -14.82
C LYS A 138 5.97 1.26 -14.14
N LEU A 139 5.49 0.30 -14.93
CA LEU A 139 4.90 -0.93 -14.45
C LEU A 139 5.63 -2.13 -15.04
N ARG A 140 5.88 -3.14 -14.22
CA ARG A 140 6.26 -4.47 -14.69
C ARG A 140 5.17 -5.45 -14.33
N PHE A 141 4.71 -6.20 -15.32
CA PHE A 141 3.70 -7.23 -15.15
C PHE A 141 4.34 -8.61 -14.99
N ASP A 142 3.71 -9.47 -14.20
CA ASP A 142 4.06 -10.90 -14.13
C ASP A 142 3.45 -11.69 -15.30
N ALA A 143 3.70 -12.99 -15.35
CA ALA A 143 3.16 -13.86 -16.40
C ALA A 143 1.62 -13.98 -16.39
N ASN A 144 0.97 -13.60 -15.29
CA ASN A 144 -0.49 -13.63 -15.14
C ASN A 144 -1.13 -12.26 -15.45
N GLY A 145 -0.33 -11.26 -15.85
CA GLY A 145 -0.82 -9.92 -16.14
C GLY A 145 -1.11 -9.06 -14.90
N LEU A 146 -0.45 -9.34 -13.77
CA LEU A 146 -0.55 -8.51 -12.55
C LEU A 146 0.62 -7.52 -12.46
N PRO A 147 0.40 -6.23 -12.13
CA PRO A 147 1.48 -5.27 -11.99
C PRO A 147 2.22 -5.49 -10.66
N VAL A 148 3.29 -6.27 -10.73
CA VAL A 148 4.10 -6.68 -9.59
C VAL A 148 5.19 -5.67 -9.24
N HIS A 149 5.53 -4.75 -10.13
CA HIS A 149 6.45 -3.64 -9.82
C HIS A 149 5.89 -2.34 -10.35
N GLN A 150 6.00 -1.29 -9.55
CA GLN A 150 5.45 0.02 -9.82
C GLN A 150 6.48 1.08 -9.39
N GLU A 151 6.79 2.00 -10.29
CA GLU A 151 7.59 3.19 -9.99
C GLU A 151 6.76 4.42 -10.33
N LEU A 152 6.57 5.30 -9.36
CA LEU A 152 5.78 6.51 -9.48
C LEU A 152 6.71 7.72 -9.58
N TYR A 153 6.57 8.51 -10.62
CA TYR A 153 7.36 9.72 -10.84
C TYR A 153 6.47 10.95 -10.74
N ASP A 154 6.93 11.97 -10.00
CA ASP A 154 6.25 13.25 -9.87
C ASP A 154 6.42 14.13 -11.13
N TRP A 155 5.74 15.28 -11.16
CA TRP A 155 5.80 16.24 -12.28
C TRP A 155 7.18 16.91 -12.48
N SER A 156 8.09 16.78 -11.52
CA SER A 156 9.48 17.20 -11.67
C SER A 156 10.38 16.08 -12.21
N GLY A 157 9.81 14.90 -12.51
CA GLY A 157 10.53 13.72 -12.98
C GLY A 157 11.25 12.95 -11.88
N ARG A 158 11.01 13.26 -10.60
CA ARG A 158 11.63 12.56 -9.47
C ARG A 158 10.86 11.30 -9.14
N LEU A 159 11.58 10.24 -8.80
CA LEU A 159 11.00 8.99 -8.33
C LEU A 159 10.42 9.21 -6.91
N ALA A 160 9.09 9.19 -6.82
CA ALA A 160 8.32 9.48 -5.61
C ALA A 160 7.95 8.20 -4.84
N GLY A 161 7.86 7.06 -5.51
CA GLY A 161 7.56 5.79 -4.85
C GLY A 161 7.90 4.56 -5.69
N ILE A 162 8.16 3.46 -4.98
CA ILE A 162 8.39 2.13 -5.54
C ILE A 162 7.54 1.12 -4.76
N TYR A 163 6.75 0.31 -5.46
CA TYR A 163 6.00 -0.81 -4.89
C TYR A 163 6.33 -2.08 -5.66
N ASP A 164 6.89 -3.06 -4.97
CA ASP A 164 7.34 -4.34 -5.53
C ASP A 164 6.70 -5.51 -4.77
N TYR A 165 5.76 -6.18 -5.42
CA TYR A 165 5.00 -7.33 -4.91
C TYR A 165 5.76 -8.62 -5.23
N ARG A 166 6.10 -9.35 -4.17
CA ARG A 166 6.80 -10.64 -4.24
C ARG A 166 5.91 -11.72 -3.64
N ASP A 167 6.01 -12.94 -4.16
CA ASP A 167 5.24 -14.09 -3.70
C ASP A 167 3.71 -13.84 -3.67
N LEU A 168 3.21 -13.08 -4.64
CA LEU A 168 1.81 -12.70 -4.74
C LEU A 168 0.92 -13.94 -4.93
N LYS A 169 -0.07 -14.09 -4.07
CA LYS A 169 -1.09 -15.14 -4.15
C LYS A 169 -2.46 -14.51 -4.23
N LEU A 170 -3.25 -14.94 -5.21
CA LEU A 170 -4.64 -14.50 -5.38
C LEU A 170 -5.59 -15.56 -4.84
N ASN A 171 -6.80 -15.12 -4.48
CA ASN A 171 -7.89 -16.01 -4.03
C ASN A 171 -7.50 -16.94 -2.88
N VAL A 172 -6.62 -16.46 -1.99
CA VAL A 172 -6.23 -17.20 -0.79
C VAL A 172 -7.42 -17.24 0.16
N GLY A 173 -7.82 -18.45 0.55
CA GLY A 173 -8.94 -18.64 1.47
C GLY A 173 -8.76 -17.95 2.83
N PRO A 174 -9.86 -17.83 3.60
CA PRO A 174 -9.82 -17.23 4.93
C PRO A 174 -8.97 -18.07 5.90
N ASP A 175 -8.98 -19.39 5.74
CA ASP A 175 -8.14 -20.33 6.47
C ASP A 175 -6.76 -20.47 5.82
N ASP A 176 -5.92 -19.49 6.08
CA ASP A 176 -4.49 -19.53 5.77
C ASP A 176 -3.69 -19.73 7.07
N PRO A 177 -3.24 -20.96 7.38
CA PRO A 177 -2.47 -21.22 8.59
C PRO A 177 -1.16 -20.44 8.65
N ALA A 178 -0.52 -20.15 7.52
CA ALA A 178 0.73 -19.39 7.48
C ALA A 178 0.47 -17.93 7.89
N PHE A 179 -0.64 -17.35 7.43
CA PHE A 179 -1.12 -16.05 7.88
C PHE A 179 -1.44 -16.05 9.38
N LYS A 180 -2.22 -17.02 9.86
CA LYS A 180 -2.61 -17.09 11.28
C LYS A 180 -1.39 -17.18 12.21
N LYS A 181 -0.34 -17.90 11.80
CA LYS A 181 0.92 -18.00 12.56
C LYS A 181 1.72 -16.70 12.62
N ARG A 182 1.53 -15.78 11.66
CA ARG A 182 2.20 -14.46 11.65
C ARG A 182 1.57 -13.48 12.61
N LEU A 183 0.24 -13.50 12.75
CA LEU A 183 -0.47 -12.57 13.62
C LEU A 183 -0.09 -12.78 15.09
N ASN A 184 0.25 -11.69 15.76
CA ASN A 184 0.39 -11.71 17.21
C ASN A 184 -0.93 -12.16 17.83
N ARG A 185 -0.88 -13.00 18.87
CA ARG A 185 -2.06 -13.57 19.54
C ARG A 185 -3.11 -12.53 19.95
N PHE A 186 -2.70 -11.32 20.32
CA PHE A 186 -3.62 -10.27 20.74
C PHE A 186 -4.31 -9.63 19.53
N LEU A 187 -3.58 -9.38 18.45
CA LEU A 187 -4.16 -8.88 17.20
C LEU A 187 -5.03 -9.95 16.52
N TYR A 188 -4.66 -11.22 16.64
CA TYR A 188 -5.46 -12.35 16.16
C TYR A 188 -6.84 -12.40 16.83
N ARG A 189 -6.94 -12.12 18.14
CA ARG A 189 -8.24 -12.04 18.81
C ARG A 189 -9.14 -10.95 18.23
N VAL A 190 -8.57 -9.81 17.84
CA VAL A 190 -9.32 -8.74 17.17
C VAL A 190 -9.71 -9.18 15.76
N TYR A 191 -8.80 -9.83 15.02
CA TYR A 191 -9.04 -10.34 13.67
C TYR A 191 -10.22 -11.34 13.61
N SER A 192 -10.39 -12.17 14.65
CA SER A 192 -11.38 -13.24 14.72
C SER A 192 -12.78 -12.81 15.21
N GLN A 193 -13.01 -11.53 15.50
CA GLN A 193 -14.31 -10.97 15.94
C GLN A 193 -15.16 -10.43 14.77
#